data_AF-A0A6P0Y4A5-F1
#
_entry.id   AF-A0A6P0Y4A5-F1
#
_cell.length_a   1.000
_cell.length_b   1.000
_cell.length_c   1.000
_cell.angle_alpha   90.00
_cell.angle_beta   90.00
_cell.angle_gamma   90.00
#
_symmetry.space_group_name_H-M   'P 1'
#
loop_
_entity.id
_entity.type
_entity.pdbx_description
1 polymer ?
#
loop_
_entity_poly.entity_id
_entity_poly.type
_entity_poly.pdbx_seq_one_letter_code
_entity_poly.pdbx_strand_id
1 'polypeptide(L)'
;RPVSMMIETFGTSKVDEDKLLEVVKENFELRPAGIIQTFNLRNLPAERGGRCYQDVAAYGHLGRNDLDLPWEQTDKVELLKEAFSPQLAAKV
;
A
#
# COMPACT_ATOMS: atom_id res chain seq x y z
N ARG A 1 -8.68 -10.38 -9.74
CA ARG A 1 -8.23 -8.96 -9.68
C ARG A 1 -9.48 -8.11 -9.46
N PRO A 2 -9.39 -6.88 -8.93
CA PRO A 2 -10.56 -6.01 -8.79
C PRO A 2 -11.18 -5.74 -10.17
N VAL A 3 -12.49 -5.46 -10.20
CA VAL A 3 -13.23 -5.17 -11.44
C VAL A 3 -12.93 -3.76 -11.94
N SER A 4 -12.76 -2.80 -11.03
CA SER A 4 -12.39 -1.41 -11.32
C SER A 4 -11.42 -0.88 -10.27
N MET A 5 -10.62 0.13 -10.64
CA MET A 5 -9.73 0.89 -9.76
C MET A 5 -9.77 2.36 -10.19
N MET A 6 -9.79 3.25 -9.22
CA MET A 6 -9.83 4.70 -9.41
C MET A 6 -8.90 5.34 -8.38
N ILE A 7 -8.13 6.34 -8.82
CA ILE A 7 -7.32 7.20 -7.96
C ILE A 7 -7.81 8.63 -8.18
N GLU A 8 -7.97 9.37 -7.09
CA GLU A 8 -8.33 10.78 -7.09
C GLU A 8 -7.36 11.49 -6.14
N THR A 9 -6.65 12.50 -6.63
CA THR A 9 -5.67 13.24 -5.81
C THR A 9 -6.18 14.61 -5.37
N PHE A 10 -7.43 14.96 -5.70
CA PHE A 10 -8.06 16.24 -5.40
C PHE A 10 -7.22 17.43 -5.90
N GLY A 11 -6.59 17.28 -7.06
CA GLY A 11 -5.75 18.31 -7.69
C GLY A 11 -4.36 18.51 -7.04
N THR A 12 -3.94 17.59 -6.16
CA THR A 12 -2.63 17.68 -5.49
C THR A 12 -1.53 16.84 -6.14
N SER A 13 -1.86 16.07 -7.18
CA SER A 13 -0.88 15.22 -7.86
C SER A 13 0.29 16.03 -8.41
N LYS A 14 1.49 15.48 -8.26
CA LYS A 14 2.73 15.95 -8.89
C LYS A 14 3.10 15.14 -10.14
N VAL A 15 2.33 14.11 -10.44
CA VAL A 15 2.56 13.16 -11.53
C VAL A 15 1.27 12.97 -12.31
N ASP A 16 1.38 12.39 -13.50
CA ASP A 16 0.22 11.99 -14.27
C ASP A 16 -0.61 10.92 -13.51
N GLU A 17 -1.91 11.15 -13.34
CA GLU A 17 -2.78 10.27 -12.55
C GLU A 17 -3.06 8.94 -13.24
N ASP A 18 -3.14 8.92 -14.57
CA ASP A 18 -3.29 7.68 -15.34
C ASP A 18 -2.05 6.80 -15.18
N LYS A 19 -0.85 7.40 -15.25
CA LYS A 19 0.41 6.70 -14.95
C LYS A 19 0.49 6.26 -13.49
N LEU A 20 0.00 7.07 -12.54
CA LEU A 20 -0.10 6.67 -11.13
C LEU A 20 -0.97 5.43 -10.95
N LEU A 21 -2.11 5.37 -11.62
CA LEU A 21 -2.98 4.21 -11.62
C LEU A 21 -2.25 2.96 -12.16
N GLU A 22 -1.53 3.07 -13.28
CA GLU A 22 -0.76 1.94 -13.82
C GLU A 22 0.35 1.48 -12.88
N VAL A 23 1.13 2.41 -12.30
CA VAL A 23 2.17 2.07 -11.32
C VAL A 23 1.56 1.37 -10.09
N VAL A 24 0.39 1.80 -9.61
CA VAL A 24 -0.31 1.11 -8.52
C VAL A 24 -0.74 -0.30 -8.93
N LYS A 25 -1.27 -0.48 -10.15
CA LYS A 25 -1.66 -1.80 -10.66
C LYS A 25 -0.51 -2.78 -10.75
N GLU A 26 0.67 -2.31 -11.11
CA GLU A 26 1.88 -3.13 -11.29
C GLU A 26 2.51 -3.53 -9.97
N ASN A 27 2.44 -2.66 -8.95
CA ASN A 27 3.23 -2.80 -7.72
C ASN A 27 2.43 -3.23 -6.49
N PHE A 28 1.10 -3.21 -6.57
CA PHE A 28 0.22 -3.65 -5.47
C PHE A 28 -0.62 -4.85 -5.90
N GLU A 29 -0.50 -5.95 -5.16
CA GLU A 29 -1.32 -7.13 -5.39
C GLU A 29 -2.70 -6.96 -4.72
N LEU A 30 -3.71 -6.67 -5.54
CA LEU A 30 -5.06 -6.33 -5.07
C LEU A 30 -6.07 -7.48 -5.23
N ARG A 31 -5.64 -8.70 -5.54
CA ARG A 31 -6.51 -9.88 -5.37
C ARG A 31 -6.68 -10.17 -3.88
N PRO A 32 -7.87 -10.61 -3.41
CA PRO A 32 -8.09 -10.92 -1.99
C PRO A 32 -7.03 -11.85 -1.39
N ALA A 33 -6.66 -12.93 -2.10
CA ALA A 33 -5.62 -13.85 -1.64
C ALA A 33 -4.23 -13.19 -1.52
N GLY A 34 -3.92 -12.27 -2.43
CA GLY A 34 -2.65 -11.58 -2.42
C GLY A 34 -2.59 -10.48 -1.37
N ILE A 35 -3.67 -9.74 -1.11
CA ILE A 35 -3.77 -8.80 0.02
C ILE A 35 -3.53 -9.54 1.35
N ILE A 36 -4.16 -10.70 1.53
CA ILE A 36 -3.97 -11.55 2.72
C ILE A 36 -2.50 -11.97 2.87
N GLN A 37 -1.86 -12.34 1.77
CA GLN A 37 -0.45 -12.75 1.76
C GLN A 37 0.49 -11.57 2.05
N THR A 38 0.31 -10.44 1.36
CA THR A 38 1.14 -9.23 1.49
C THR A 38 1.16 -8.73 2.93
N PHE A 39 0.01 -8.73 3.61
CA PHE A 39 -0.09 -8.24 5.00
C PHE A 39 -0.08 -9.35 6.06
N ASN A 40 0.20 -10.60 5.68
CA ASN A 40 0.18 -11.76 6.58
C ASN A 40 -1.10 -11.88 7.45
N LEU A 41 -2.27 -11.51 6.90
CA LEU A 41 -3.49 -11.26 7.70
C LEU A 41 -4.02 -12.49 8.44
N ARG A 42 -3.62 -13.70 8.03
CA ARG A 42 -4.06 -14.95 8.67
C ARG A 42 -3.15 -15.41 9.80
N ASN A 43 -1.85 -15.18 9.70
CA ASN A 43 -0.90 -15.69 10.70
C ASN A 43 -0.53 -14.60 11.72
N LEU A 44 -0.53 -13.33 11.32
CA LEU A 44 -0.20 -12.20 12.19
C LEU A 44 -0.99 -12.16 13.51
N PRO A 45 -2.29 -12.48 13.56
CA PRO A 45 -3.00 -12.58 14.84
C PRO A 45 -2.40 -13.65 15.75
N ALA A 46 -2.10 -14.84 15.23
CA ALA A 46 -1.51 -15.93 16.00
C ALA A 46 -0.08 -15.58 16.47
N GLU A 47 0.72 -14.96 15.59
CA GLU A 47 2.08 -14.48 15.90
C GLU A 47 2.07 -13.42 17.02
N ARG A 48 0.96 -12.68 17.17
CA ARG A 48 0.78 -11.61 18.17
C ARG A 48 -0.16 -11.99 19.31
N GLY A 49 -0.18 -13.27 19.69
CA GLY A 49 -0.93 -13.75 20.86
C GLY A 49 -2.46 -13.59 20.73
N GLY A 50 -2.99 -13.57 19.51
CA GLY A 50 -4.41 -13.44 19.20
C GLY A 50 -4.95 -12.00 19.18
N ARG A 51 -4.09 -10.99 19.36
CA ARG A 51 -4.55 -9.62 19.67
C ARG A 51 -4.62 -8.65 18.50
N CYS A 52 -3.99 -8.95 17.36
CA CYS A 52 -3.88 -8.01 16.24
C CYS A 52 -5.22 -7.34 15.85
N TYR A 53 -6.31 -8.10 15.75
CA TYR A 53 -7.63 -7.55 15.42
C TYR A 53 -8.36 -6.92 16.62
N GLN A 54 -8.05 -7.35 17.84
CA GLN A 54 -8.61 -6.76 19.06
C GLN A 54 -8.06 -5.36 19.31
N ASP A 55 -6.76 -5.16 19.06
CA ASP A 55 -6.08 -3.88 19.32
C ASP A 55 -6.56 -2.74 18.38
N VAL A 56 -7.12 -3.10 17.22
CA VAL A 56 -7.73 -2.15 16.25
C VAL A 56 -9.25 -2.04 16.36
N ALA A 57 -9.91 -2.86 17.19
CA ALA A 57 -11.36 -2.83 17.38
C ALA A 57 -11.86 -1.57 18.12
N ALA A 58 -10.94 -0.85 18.78
CA ALA A 58 -11.17 0.45 19.38
C ALA A 58 -10.11 1.44 18.90
N TYR A 59 -10.47 2.72 18.88
CA TYR A 59 -9.60 3.83 18.47
C TYR A 59 -9.16 3.81 16.98
N GLY A 60 -9.83 3.00 16.15
CA GLY A 60 -9.65 3.00 14.70
C GLY A 60 -8.56 2.06 14.19
N HIS A 61 -8.68 1.71 12.91
CA HIS A 61 -7.81 0.76 12.21
C HIS A 61 -6.61 1.43 11.51
N LEU A 62 -6.67 2.75 11.33
CA LEU A 62 -5.75 3.52 10.50
C LEU A 62 -5.05 4.61 11.32
N GLY A 63 -3.82 4.97 10.95
CA GLY A 63 -3.04 6.05 11.58
C GLY A 63 -2.58 5.75 13.02
N ARG A 64 -2.56 4.46 13.40
CA ARG A 64 -2.17 4.00 14.74
C ARG A 64 -0.67 3.77 14.82
N ASN A 65 0.09 4.84 15.00
CA ASN A 65 1.56 4.78 15.13
C ASN A 65 2.04 4.06 16.41
N ASP A 66 1.14 3.82 17.36
CA ASP A 66 1.36 3.03 18.56
C ASP A 66 1.26 1.51 18.31
N LEU A 67 0.77 1.09 17.14
CA LEU A 67 0.64 -0.29 16.72
C LEU A 67 1.51 -0.56 15.49
N ASP A 68 2.15 -1.72 15.43
CA ASP A 68 2.91 -2.16 14.26
C ASP A 68 1.97 -2.81 13.22
N LEU A 69 1.16 -2.03 12.50
CA LEU A 69 0.20 -2.60 11.55
C LEU A 69 0.82 -2.72 10.15
N PRO A 70 0.72 -3.89 9.47
CA PRO A 70 1.42 -4.10 8.20
C PRO A 70 0.93 -3.20 7.06
N TRP A 71 -0.31 -2.70 7.12
CA TRP A 71 -0.86 -1.77 6.14
C TRP A 71 -0.51 -0.29 6.40
N GLU A 72 0.03 0.03 7.58
CA GLU A 72 0.54 1.38 7.90
C GLU A 72 2.01 1.54 7.47
N GLN A 73 2.68 0.44 7.10
CA GLN A 73 4.06 0.48 6.66
C GLN A 73 4.19 1.20 5.31
N THR A 74 5.13 2.13 5.22
CA THR A 74 5.40 2.93 4.00
C THR A 74 6.53 2.32 3.16
N ASP A 75 6.59 0.99 3.09
CA ASP A 75 7.68 0.21 2.48
C ASP A 75 7.82 0.41 0.96
N LYS A 76 6.77 0.91 0.29
CA LYS A 76 6.74 1.15 -1.16
C LYS A 76 7.05 2.58 -1.57
N VAL A 77 7.39 3.47 -0.65
CA VAL A 77 7.66 4.88 -0.97
C VAL A 77 8.81 5.02 -1.99
N GLU A 78 9.93 4.33 -1.77
CA GLU A 78 11.08 4.43 -2.69
C GLU A 78 10.77 3.83 -4.05
N LEU A 79 10.09 2.67 -4.08
CA LEU A 79 9.59 2.06 -5.32
C LEU A 79 8.74 3.04 -6.13
N LEU A 80 7.82 3.74 -5.45
CA LEU A 80 6.94 4.70 -6.11
C LEU A 80 7.75 5.90 -6.62
N LYS A 81 8.68 6.45 -5.82
CA LYS A 81 9.55 7.55 -6.27
C LYS A 81 10.40 7.16 -7.48
N GLU A 82 10.91 5.94 -7.53
CA GLU A 82 11.71 5.45 -8.66
C GLU A 82 10.88 5.38 -9.95
N ALA A 83 9.61 4.94 -9.87
CA ALA A 83 8.71 4.88 -11.03
C ALA A 83 8.42 6.27 -11.67
N PHE A 84 8.60 7.35 -10.90
CA PHE A 84 8.38 8.73 -11.33
C PHE A 84 9.63 9.59 -11.34
N SER A 85 10.80 9.03 -11.02
CA SER A 85 12.06 9.73 -11.17
C SER A 85 12.30 9.98 -12.65
N PRO A 86 12.75 11.18 -13.06
CA PRO A 86 13.18 11.39 -14.43
C PRO A 86 14.24 10.34 -14.72
N GLN A 87 14.00 9.44 -15.68
CA GLN A 87 15.08 8.62 -16.18
C GLN A 87 16.19 9.59 -16.57
N LEU A 88 17.41 9.36 -16.06
CA LEU A 88 18.60 10.06 -16.51
C LEU A 88 18.49 10.27 -18.01
N ALA A 89 18.36 11.54 -18.41
CA ALA A 89 18.49 11.94 -19.79
C ALA A 89 19.71 11.23 -20.36
N ALA A 90 19.48 10.42 -21.40
CA ALA A 90 20.47 9.84 -22.28
C ALA A 90 21.78 9.39 -21.60
N LYS A 91 21.94 8.07 -21.42
CA LYS A 91 23.29 7.50 -21.58
C LYS A 91 23.76 7.87 -23.00
N VAL A 92 24.57 8.93 -23.08
CA VAL A 92 25.47 9.25 -24.18
C VAL A 92 26.47 8.10 -24.35
#